data_AF-A0A939G0S7-F1
#
_entry.id   AF-A0A939G0S7-F1
#
_cell.length_a   1.000
_cell.length_b   1.000
_cell.length_c   1.000
_cell.angle_alpha   90.00
_cell.angle_beta   90.00
_cell.angle_gamma   90.00
#
_symmetry.space_group_name_H-M   'P 1'
#
loop_
_entity.id
_entity.type
_entity.pdbx_description
1 polymer ?
#
loop_
_entity_poly.entity_id
_entity_poly.type
_entity_poly.pdbx_seq_one_letter_code
_entity_poly.pdbx_strand_id
1 'polypeptide(L)'
;MMLKSEIDLLRAVPLFAAIDPSRLKLIAYTAETVAYRQGQVLCRQGDAGDAAYVLIEGEADVSIAADTGDFVVAALKPGDVVGEIAILCDVPRTATVRATTQLSALRVRKEAFLQLVKQFPEVATEIMRGLAERLTHTNEELVRARNLAVGEGQPQ
;
A
#
# COMPACT_ATOMS: atom_id res chain seq x y z
N MET A 1 14.97 -1.30 -24.13
CA MET A 1 15.83 -1.63 -22.97
C MET A 1 15.24 -1.18 -21.63
N MET A 2 14.35 -0.18 -21.54
CA MET A 2 13.63 0.17 -20.28
C MET A 2 12.51 -0.82 -19.88
N LEU A 3 11.70 -1.30 -20.83
CA LEU A 3 10.60 -2.22 -20.50
C LEU A 3 11.04 -3.55 -19.88
N LYS A 4 12.26 -4.03 -20.19
CA LYS A 4 12.73 -5.30 -19.64
C LYS A 4 13.05 -5.16 -18.15
N SER A 5 13.71 -4.06 -17.75
CA SER A 5 13.97 -3.77 -16.33
C SER A 5 12.70 -3.50 -15.54
N GLU A 6 11.70 -2.84 -16.13
CA GLU A 6 10.41 -2.60 -15.46
C GLU A 6 9.63 -3.90 -15.23
N ILE A 7 9.63 -4.82 -16.20
CA ILE A 7 9.02 -6.15 -16.04
C ILE A 7 9.78 -6.95 -14.98
N ASP A 8 11.10 -6.92 -14.97
CA ASP A 8 11.90 -7.64 -13.98
C ASP A 8 11.65 -7.10 -12.55
N LEU A 9 11.49 -5.78 -12.40
CA LEU A 9 11.07 -5.15 -11.14
C LEU A 9 9.65 -5.55 -10.74
N LEU A 10 8.70 -5.50 -11.67
CA LEU A 10 7.33 -5.97 -11.44
C LEU A 10 7.33 -7.42 -10.95
N ARG A 11 8.11 -8.31 -11.57
CA ARG A 11 8.19 -9.72 -11.15
C ARG A 11 8.75 -9.94 -9.74
N ALA A 12 9.56 -9.01 -9.24
CA ALA A 12 10.08 -9.09 -7.88
C ALA A 12 9.03 -8.75 -6.82
N VAL A 13 7.95 -8.05 -7.21
CA VAL A 13 6.81 -7.75 -6.34
C VAL A 13 5.91 -8.98 -6.26
N PRO A 14 5.64 -9.53 -5.05
CA PRO A 14 4.77 -10.70 -4.89
C PRO A 14 3.41 -10.56 -5.58
N LEU A 15 2.81 -9.35 -5.54
CA LEU A 15 1.57 -8.99 -6.21
C LEU A 15 1.53 -9.37 -7.70
N PHE A 16 2.66 -9.27 -8.38
CA PHE A 16 2.79 -9.41 -9.83
C PHE A 16 3.53 -10.68 -10.24
N ALA A 17 4.06 -11.45 -9.27
CA ALA A 17 4.87 -12.64 -9.53
C ALA A 17 4.09 -13.75 -10.27
N ALA A 18 2.77 -13.84 -10.06
CA ALA A 18 1.90 -14.83 -10.69
C ALA A 18 1.39 -14.42 -12.09
N ILE A 19 1.71 -13.22 -12.56
CA ILE A 19 1.20 -12.68 -13.83
C ILE A 19 2.13 -13.05 -14.97
N ASP A 20 1.55 -13.48 -16.09
CA ASP A 20 2.31 -13.78 -17.31
C ASP A 20 3.15 -12.56 -17.77
N PRO A 21 4.42 -12.74 -18.16
CA PRO A 21 5.30 -11.64 -18.56
C PRO A 21 4.77 -10.77 -19.72
N SER A 22 3.96 -11.34 -20.63
CA SER A 22 3.33 -10.56 -21.71
C SER A 22 2.29 -9.57 -21.17
N ARG A 23 1.65 -9.90 -20.05
CA ARG A 23 0.64 -9.08 -19.37
C ARG A 23 1.29 -8.03 -18.46
N LEU A 24 2.43 -8.36 -17.84
CA LEU A 24 3.23 -7.39 -17.07
C LEU A 24 3.68 -6.21 -17.92
N LYS A 25 3.88 -6.39 -19.23
CA LYS A 25 4.16 -5.28 -20.16
C LYS A 25 3.06 -4.23 -20.17
N LEU A 26 1.78 -4.64 -20.09
CA LEU A 26 0.65 -3.73 -20.08
C LEU A 26 0.65 -2.87 -18.81
N ILE A 27 1.01 -3.48 -17.68
CA ILE A 27 1.13 -2.82 -16.38
C ILE A 27 2.31 -1.85 -16.40
N ALA A 28 3.48 -2.30 -16.86
CA ALA A 28 4.67 -1.45 -17.02
C ALA A 28 4.38 -0.22 -17.91
N TYR A 29 3.59 -0.38 -18.96
CA TYR A 29 3.25 0.72 -19.88
C TYR A 29 2.28 1.76 -19.29
N THR A 30 1.50 1.36 -18.28
CA THR A 30 0.49 2.23 -17.65
C THR A 30 0.94 2.79 -16.30
N ALA A 31 1.98 2.19 -15.71
CA ALA A 31 2.61 2.62 -14.48
C ALA A 31 3.63 3.73 -14.74
N GLU A 32 3.80 4.59 -13.73
CA GLU A 32 4.83 5.61 -13.68
C GLU A 32 5.75 5.32 -12.50
N THR A 33 7.06 5.27 -12.72
CA THR A 33 8.02 5.17 -11.62
C THR A 33 8.15 6.52 -10.92
N VAL A 34 7.82 6.55 -9.64
CA VAL A 34 7.90 7.73 -8.78
C VAL A 34 8.93 7.51 -7.68
N ALA A 35 9.61 8.58 -7.28
CA ALA A 35 10.64 8.54 -6.24
C ALA A 35 10.36 9.59 -5.16
N TYR A 36 10.60 9.22 -3.91
CA TYR A 36 10.38 10.02 -2.73
C TYR A 36 11.63 10.01 -1.86
N ARG A 37 11.99 11.18 -1.34
CA ARG A 37 13.00 11.30 -0.27
C ARG A 37 12.37 10.93 1.06
N GLN A 38 13.21 10.54 2.02
CA GLN A 38 12.80 10.37 3.41
C GLN A 38 12.00 11.59 3.90
N GLY A 39 10.88 11.32 4.58
CA GLY A 39 9.95 12.30 5.12
C GLY A 39 8.91 12.82 4.12
N GLN A 40 9.06 12.57 2.81
CA GLN A 40 8.08 12.99 1.82
C GLN A 40 6.80 12.16 1.90
N VAL A 41 5.67 12.83 1.63
CA VAL A 41 4.34 12.24 1.68
C VAL A 41 3.94 11.77 0.29
N LEU A 42 3.57 10.49 0.18
CA LEU A 42 3.07 9.89 -1.05
C LEU A 42 1.62 10.31 -1.30
N CYS A 43 0.79 10.27 -0.25
CA CYS A 43 -0.58 10.75 -0.25
C CYS A 43 -1.02 11.12 1.17
N ARG A 44 -1.98 12.04 1.31
CA ARG A 44 -2.55 12.41 2.61
C ARG A 44 -3.93 11.82 2.79
N GLN A 45 -4.28 11.52 4.03
CA GLN A 45 -5.64 11.18 4.41
C GLN A 45 -6.62 12.28 3.96
N GLY A 46 -7.76 11.87 3.41
CA GLY A 46 -8.78 12.78 2.88
C GLY A 46 -8.54 13.24 1.44
N ASP A 47 -7.34 13.05 0.87
CA ASP A 47 -7.10 13.34 -0.55
C ASP A 47 -7.93 12.41 -1.45
N ALA A 48 -8.10 12.80 -2.71
CA ALA A 48 -8.71 11.91 -3.70
C ALA A 48 -7.85 10.66 -3.98
N GLY A 49 -8.52 9.51 -4.11
CA GLY A 49 -7.90 8.24 -4.48
C GLY A 49 -7.65 8.11 -5.99
N ASP A 50 -6.65 8.80 -6.54
CA ASP A 50 -6.37 8.88 -7.98
C ASP A 50 -5.42 7.80 -8.53
N ALA A 51 -4.67 7.13 -7.65
CA ALA A 51 -3.67 6.12 -8.01
C ALA A 51 -3.40 5.12 -6.87
N ALA A 52 -2.97 3.92 -7.22
CA ALA A 52 -2.37 2.96 -6.30
C ALA A 52 -0.84 2.98 -6.49
N TYR A 53 -0.11 2.59 -5.45
CA TYR A 53 1.34 2.55 -5.45
C TYR A 53 1.80 1.15 -5.06
N VAL A 54 2.81 0.65 -5.76
CA VAL A 54 3.51 -0.58 -5.41
C VAL A 54 4.95 -0.22 -5.08
N LEU A 55 5.36 -0.47 -3.84
CA LEU A 55 6.71 -0.13 -3.38
C LEU A 55 7.73 -1.05 -4.04
N ILE A 56 8.77 -0.47 -4.64
CA ILE A 56 9.86 -1.19 -5.29
C ILE A 56 11.08 -1.25 -4.35
N GLU A 57 11.42 -0.11 -3.76
CA GLU A 57 12.54 0.05 -2.83
C GLU A 57 12.17 1.03 -1.73
N GLY A 58 12.83 0.89 -0.58
CA GLY A 58 12.60 1.74 0.58
C GLY A 58 11.37 1.35 1.40
N GLU A 59 11.04 2.21 2.35
CA GLU A 59 10.05 1.96 3.40
C GLU A 59 9.19 3.21 3.62
N ALA A 60 7.98 3.01 4.10
CA ALA A 60 7.04 4.08 4.42
C ALA A 60 6.15 3.70 5.60
N ASP A 61 5.69 4.70 6.35
CA ASP A 61 4.68 4.53 7.38
C ASP A 61 3.31 4.95 6.87
N VAL A 62 2.29 4.25 7.35
CA VAL A 62 0.88 4.59 7.19
C VAL A 62 0.39 5.17 8.51
N SER A 63 -0.12 6.40 8.49
CA SER A 63 -0.67 7.06 9.68
C SER A 63 -2.09 7.55 9.49
N ILE A 64 -2.88 7.47 10.56
CA ILE A 64 -4.26 7.97 10.61
C ILE A 64 -4.30 9.13 11.61
N ALA A 65 -4.85 10.25 11.18
CA ALA A 65 -5.09 11.41 12.04
C ALA A 65 -6.26 11.13 13.00
N ALA A 66 -6.06 11.45 14.28
CA ALA A 66 -7.08 11.43 15.32
C ALA A 66 -6.97 12.69 16.19
N ASP A 67 -7.97 12.94 17.05
CA ASP A 67 -8.04 14.16 17.87
C ASP A 67 -6.84 14.31 18.83
N THR A 68 -6.21 13.19 19.22
CA THR A 68 -5.05 13.15 20.12
C THR A 68 -3.71 13.16 19.38
N GLY A 69 -3.72 13.15 18.05
CA GLY A 69 -2.52 13.13 17.21
C GLY A 69 -2.60 12.10 16.08
N ASP A 70 -1.54 12.06 15.26
CA ASP A 70 -1.40 11.06 14.21
C ASP A 70 -0.86 9.75 14.79
N PHE A 71 -1.50 8.63 14.45
CA PHE A 71 -1.10 7.29 14.87
C PHE A 71 -0.55 6.51 13.68
N VAL A 72 0.67 5.99 13.79
CA VAL A 72 1.20 5.02 12.83
C VAL A 72 0.49 3.69 13.05
N VAL A 73 -0.12 3.15 12.00
CA VAL A 73 -0.95 1.93 12.05
C VAL A 73 -0.37 0.78 11.23
N ALA A 74 0.62 1.06 10.38
CA ALA A 74 1.35 0.05 9.63
C ALA A 74 2.67 0.64 9.10
N ALA A 75 3.67 -0.23 8.92
CA ALA A 75 4.86 0.02 8.12
C ALA A 75 4.74 -0.73 6.80
N LEU A 76 5.23 -0.10 5.72
CA LEU A 76 5.25 -0.62 4.37
C LEU A 76 6.67 -0.93 3.94
N LYS A 77 6.83 -2.04 3.22
CA LYS A 77 8.10 -2.54 2.68
C LYS A 77 8.00 -2.78 1.17
N PRO A 78 9.13 -3.06 0.49
CA PRO A 78 9.11 -3.45 -0.92
C PRO A 78 8.16 -4.62 -1.18
N GLY A 79 7.34 -4.49 -2.22
CA GLY A 79 6.29 -5.45 -2.54
C GLY A 79 4.88 -5.03 -2.08
N ASP A 80 4.78 -4.15 -1.09
CA ASP A 80 3.49 -3.74 -0.55
C ASP A 80 2.73 -2.81 -1.51
N VAL A 81 1.41 -2.95 -1.49
CA VAL A 81 0.47 -2.09 -2.22
C VAL A 81 -0.16 -1.11 -1.25
N VAL A 82 -0.24 0.15 -1.67
CA VAL A 82 -0.92 1.21 -0.91
C VAL A 82 -1.78 2.09 -1.81
N GLY A 83 -2.87 2.62 -1.25
CA GLY A 83 -3.82 3.48 -1.94
C GLY A 83 -4.91 2.72 -2.70
N GLU A 84 -4.87 1.39 -2.68
CA GLU A 84 -5.84 0.48 -3.25
C GLU A 84 -7.21 0.61 -2.62
N ILE A 85 -7.30 0.81 -1.29
CA ILE A 85 -8.59 0.93 -0.58
C ILE A 85 -9.41 2.10 -1.14
N ALA A 86 -8.79 3.26 -1.29
CA ALA A 86 -9.43 4.46 -1.81
C ALA A 86 -10.01 4.23 -3.22
N ILE A 87 -9.30 3.45 -4.05
CA ILE A 87 -9.74 3.13 -5.41
C ILE A 87 -10.85 2.07 -5.40
N LEU A 88 -10.65 0.96 -4.69
CA LEU A 88 -11.56 -0.20 -4.70
C LEU A 88 -12.88 0.10 -4.02
N CYS A 89 -12.86 0.91 -2.96
CA CYS A 89 -14.05 1.28 -2.19
C CYS A 89 -14.67 2.62 -2.64
N ASP A 90 -14.05 3.32 -3.59
CA ASP A 90 -14.46 4.65 -4.06
C ASP A 90 -14.62 5.68 -2.92
N VAL A 91 -13.60 5.74 -2.05
CA VAL A 91 -13.53 6.64 -0.90
C VAL A 91 -12.28 7.52 -0.96
N PRO A 92 -12.22 8.64 -0.24
CA PRO A 92 -10.97 9.38 -0.05
C PRO A 92 -9.87 8.50 0.57
N ARG A 93 -8.62 8.95 0.50
CA ARG A 93 -7.49 8.29 1.17
C ARG A 93 -7.82 8.08 2.65
N THR A 94 -7.75 6.84 3.10
CA THR A 94 -8.08 6.45 4.48
C THR A 94 -6.97 6.78 5.47
N ALA A 95 -5.75 7.02 4.98
CA ALA A 95 -4.57 7.28 5.78
C ALA A 95 -3.56 8.13 4.99
N THR A 96 -2.64 8.76 5.72
CA THR A 96 -1.45 9.41 5.18
C THR A 96 -0.34 8.38 5.02
N VAL A 97 0.41 8.47 3.93
CA VAL A 97 1.56 7.57 3.67
C VAL A 97 2.81 8.42 3.52
N ARG A 98 3.83 8.14 4.33
CA ARG A 98 5.07 8.92 4.37
C ARG A 98 6.28 8.02 4.26
N ALA A 99 7.19 8.35 3.35
CA ALA A 99 8.46 7.63 3.20
C ALA A 99 9.30 7.77 4.47
N THR A 100 9.74 6.66 5.06
CA THR A 100 10.66 6.62 6.21
C THR A 100 12.11 6.50 5.76
N THR A 101 12.34 6.08 4.52
CA THR A 101 13.64 6.05 3.85
C THR A 101 13.53 6.68 2.45
N GLN A 102 14.61 6.68 1.67
CA GLN A 102 14.48 6.97 0.24
C GLN A 102 13.68 5.84 -0.41
N LEU A 103 12.59 6.18 -1.09
CA LEU A 103 11.60 5.24 -1.56
C LEU A 103 11.37 5.41 -3.06
N SER A 104 11.23 4.29 -3.78
CA SER A 104 10.74 4.26 -5.15
C SER A 104 9.50 3.36 -5.25
N ALA A 105 8.55 3.76 -6.07
CA ALA A 105 7.30 3.03 -6.25
C ALA A 105 6.82 3.09 -7.70
N LEU A 106 6.05 2.09 -8.11
CA LEU A 106 5.23 2.16 -9.33
C LEU A 106 3.88 2.77 -8.98
N ARG A 107 3.57 3.92 -9.56
CA ARG A 107 2.28 4.59 -9.46
C ARG A 107 1.39 4.15 -10.62
N VAL A 108 0.26 3.53 -10.31
CA VAL A 108 -0.73 3.06 -11.28
C VAL A 108 -2.00 3.88 -11.10
N ARG A 109 -2.44 4.61 -12.14
CA ARG A 109 -3.66 5.44 -12.07
C ARG A 109 -4.91 4.59 -11.79
N LYS A 110 -5.90 5.19 -11.13
CA LYS A 110 -7.16 4.55 -10.73
C LYS A 110 -7.79 3.70 -11.84
N GLU A 111 -7.94 4.27 -13.03
CA GLU A 111 -8.60 3.58 -14.16
C GLU A 111 -7.80 2.36 -14.61
N ALA A 112 -6.47 2.50 -14.72
CA ALA A 112 -5.58 1.41 -15.09
C ALA A 112 -5.56 0.32 -14.00
N PHE A 113 -5.54 0.71 -12.73
CA PHE A 113 -5.58 -0.22 -11.60
C PHE A 113 -6.88 -1.03 -11.57
N LEU A 114 -8.04 -0.37 -11.72
CA LEU A 114 -9.33 -1.07 -11.78
C LEU A 114 -9.43 -2.01 -13.00
N GLN A 115 -8.88 -1.62 -14.15
CA GLN A 115 -8.82 -2.50 -15.32
C GLN A 115 -7.93 -3.72 -15.07
N LEU A 116 -6.77 -3.51 -14.43
CA LEU A 116 -5.83 -4.56 -14.07
C LEU A 116 -6.47 -5.58 -13.13
N VAL A 117 -7.15 -5.12 -12.07
CA VAL A 117 -7.88 -5.98 -11.13
C VAL A 117 -9.00 -6.77 -11.82
N LYS A 118 -9.72 -6.17 -12.78
CA LYS A 118 -10.77 -6.85 -13.55
C LYS A 118 -10.23 -7.92 -14.51
N GLN A 119 -9.09 -7.64 -15.15
CA GLN A 119 -8.50 -8.52 -16.16
C GLN A 119 -7.68 -9.66 -15.54
N PHE A 120 -7.16 -9.46 -14.34
CA PHE A 120 -6.24 -10.38 -13.67
C PHE A 120 -6.72 -10.67 -12.23
N PRO A 121 -7.62 -11.65 -12.04
CA PRO A 121 -8.13 -12.04 -10.72
C PRO A 121 -7.04 -12.45 -9.72
N GLU A 122 -5.89 -12.91 -10.21
CA GLU A 122 -4.72 -13.23 -9.38
C GLU A 122 -4.22 -11.98 -8.65
N VAL A 123 -4.26 -10.81 -9.29
CA VAL A 123 -3.88 -9.54 -8.65
C VAL A 123 -4.85 -9.17 -7.56
N ALA A 124 -6.16 -9.31 -7.83
CA ALA A 124 -7.18 -9.07 -6.82
C ALA A 124 -6.96 -9.95 -5.58
N THR A 125 -6.58 -11.21 -5.80
CA THR A 125 -6.29 -12.17 -4.74
C THR A 125 -5.09 -11.76 -3.89
N GLU A 126 -4.01 -11.30 -4.51
CA GLU A 126 -2.83 -10.84 -3.79
C GLU A 126 -3.06 -9.49 -3.06
N ILE A 127 -3.89 -8.60 -3.62
CA ILE A 127 -4.36 -7.40 -2.88
C ILE A 127 -5.15 -7.82 -1.64
N MET A 128 -6.10 -8.75 -1.78
CA MET A 128 -6.89 -9.25 -0.65
C MET A 128 -6.02 -9.90 0.42
N ARG A 129 -4.98 -10.65 0.01
CA ARG A 129 -4.00 -11.24 0.94
C ARG A 129 -3.29 -10.15 1.75
N GLY A 130 -2.74 -9.13 1.09
CA GLY A 130 -2.07 -8.02 1.78
C GLY A 130 -3.00 -7.24 2.71
N LEU A 131 -4.27 -7.02 2.31
CA LEU A 131 -5.29 -6.42 3.17
C LEU A 131 -5.62 -7.30 4.39
N ALA A 132 -5.74 -8.61 4.21
CA ALA A 132 -6.02 -9.54 5.30
C ALA A 132 -4.86 -9.62 6.31
N GLU A 133 -3.61 -9.60 5.84
CA GLU A 133 -2.42 -9.54 6.70
C GLU A 133 -2.40 -8.25 7.52
N ARG A 134 -2.65 -7.09 6.88
CA ARG A 134 -2.76 -5.80 7.58
C ARG A 134 -3.88 -5.81 8.62
N LEU A 135 -5.07 -6.28 8.27
CA LEU A 135 -6.20 -6.35 9.20
C LEU A 135 -5.89 -7.25 10.42
N THR A 136 -5.23 -8.39 10.19
CA THR A 136 -4.82 -9.30 11.26
C THR A 136 -3.86 -8.59 12.22
N HIS A 137 -2.85 -7.90 11.68
CA HIS A 137 -1.90 -7.14 12.49
C HIS A 137 -2.57 -6.03 13.31
N THR A 138 -3.43 -5.22 12.68
CA THR A 138 -4.18 -4.17 13.37
C THR A 138 -5.08 -4.73 14.47
N ASN A 139 -5.73 -5.87 14.24
CA ASN A 139 -6.57 -6.52 15.26
C ASN A 139 -5.74 -6.97 16.47
N GLU A 140 -4.54 -7.51 16.26
CA GLU A 140 -3.64 -7.89 17.35
C GLU A 140 -3.20 -6.68 18.17
N GLU A 141 -2.84 -5.57 17.51
CA GLU A 141 -2.48 -4.32 18.17
C GLU A 141 -3.65 -3.76 18.99
N LEU A 142 -4.86 -3.79 18.44
CA LEU A 142 -6.06 -3.36 19.15
C LEU A 142 -6.31 -4.19 20.42
N VAL A 143 -6.15 -5.51 20.34
CA VAL A 143 -6.26 -6.39 21.51
C VAL A 143 -5.19 -6.06 22.56
N ARG A 144 -3.93 -5.85 22.13
CA ARG A 144 -2.84 -5.43 23.03
C ARG A 144 -3.17 -4.12 23.73
N ALA A 145 -3.57 -3.09 22.98
CA ALA A 145 -3.91 -1.78 23.51
C ALA A 145 -5.07 -1.85 24.53
N ARG A 146 -6.11 -2.64 24.22
CA ARG A 146 -7.26 -2.82 25.12
C ARG A 146 -6.86 -3.52 26.42
N ASN A 147 -5.99 -4.52 26.36
CA ASN A 147 -5.53 -5.22 27.55
C ASN A 147 -4.72 -4.31 28.48
N LEU A 148 -3.89 -3.43 27.93
CA LEU A 148 -3.15 -2.42 28.71
C LEU A 148 -4.12 -1.45 29.41
N ALA A 149 -5.12 -0.93 28.69
CA ALA A 149 -6.10 -0.02 29.26
C ALA A 149 -6.96 -0.64 30.38
N VAL A 150 -7.22 -1.96 30.32
CA VAL A 150 -7.95 -2.69 31.38
C VAL A 150 -7.04 -3.00 32.58
N GLY A 151 -5.75 -3.26 32.34
CA GLY A 151 -4.77 -3.56 33.39
C GLY A 151 -4.43 -2.39 34.32
N GLU A 152 -4.58 -1.14 33.85
CA GLU A 152 -4.35 0.07 34.66
C GLU A 152 -5.51 0.39 35.63
N GLY A 153 -6.62 -0.36 35.58
CA GLY A 153 -7.84 -0.12 36.36
C GLY A 153 -8.04 -0.99 37.60
N GLN A 154 -7.08 -1.82 38.01
CA GLN A 154 -7.18 -2.59 39.27
C GLN A 154 -6.45 -1.86 40.41
N PRO A 155 -7.16 -1.25 41.38
CA PRO A 155 -6.52 -0.80 42.61
C PRO A 155 -6.07 -2.02 43.41
N GLN A 156 -4.87 -1.94 44.00
CA GLN A 156 -4.43 -2.83 45.07
C GLN A 156 -5.34 -2.71 46.29
#